data_AF-K9TWR2-F1
#
_entry.id   AF-K9TWR2-F1
#
_cell.length_a   1.000
_cell.length_b   1.000
_cell.length_c   1.000
_cell.angle_alpha   90.00
_cell.angle_beta   90.00
_cell.angle_gamma   90.00
#
_symmetry.space_group_name_H-M   'P 1'
#
loop_
_entity.id
_entity.type
_entity.pdbx_description
1 polymer ?
#
loop_
_entity_poly.entity_id
_entity_poly.type
_entity_poly.pdbx_seq_one_letter_code
_entity_poly.pdbx_strand_id
1 'polypeptide(L)'
;MNTEQLLLEKWRLLPPERQQEVIDFVEFLELKKATTSRQAAEPKSKSTLGERLQQIREEIVASGEPLLDWEGVEREKAERRGGYQEDVE
;
A
#
# COMPACT_ATOMS: atom_id res chain seq x y z
N MET A 1 -25.56 23.08 -3.12
CA MET A 1 -26.08 21.71 -3.29
C MET A 1 -24.98 20.76 -2.84
N ASN A 2 -25.26 19.91 -1.85
CA ASN A 2 -24.33 18.85 -1.44
C ASN A 2 -24.40 17.67 -2.43
N THR A 3 -23.33 16.90 -2.56
CA THR A 3 -23.24 15.71 -3.42
C THR A 3 -24.31 14.68 -3.09
N GLU A 4 -24.59 14.47 -1.80
CA GLU A 4 -25.66 13.58 -1.33
C GLU A 4 -27.06 14.04 -1.80
N GLN A 5 -27.33 15.34 -1.74
CA GLN A 5 -28.61 15.90 -2.16
C GLN A 5 -28.83 15.73 -3.66
N LEU A 6 -27.78 15.96 -4.46
CA LEU A 6 -27.83 15.75 -5.91
C LEU A 6 -28.05 14.27 -6.25
N LEU A 7 -27.41 13.35 -5.51
CA LEU A 7 -27.60 11.91 -5.69
C LEU A 7 -29.04 11.49 -5.41
N LEU A 8 -29.63 11.96 -4.30
CA LEU A 8 -31.02 11.65 -3.93
C LEU A 8 -32.03 12.21 -4.92
N GLU A 9 -31.79 13.42 -5.45
CA GLU A 9 -32.62 14.01 -6.49
C GLU A 9 -32.59 13.15 -7.77
N LYS A 10 -31.40 12.77 -8.24
CA LYS A 10 -31.24 11.92 -9.43
C LYS A 10 -31.84 10.53 -9.21
N TRP A 11 -31.67 9.94 -8.04
CA TRP A 11 -32.23 8.64 -7.67
C TRP A 11 -33.76 8.62 -7.76
N ARG A 12 -34.42 9.64 -7.20
CA ARG A 12 -35.89 9.74 -7.18
C ARG A 12 -36.49 9.95 -8.57
N LEU A 13 -35.74 10.51 -9.51
CA LEU A 13 -36.16 10.72 -10.90
C LEU A 13 -35.98 9.48 -11.78
N LEU A 14 -35.23 8.47 -11.32
CA LEU A 14 -35.02 7.25 -12.08
C LEU A 14 -36.24 6.32 -12.02
N PRO A 15 -36.57 5.65 -13.13
CA PRO A 15 -37.58 4.58 -13.12
C PRO A 15 -37.07 3.37 -12.30
N PRO A 16 -37.98 2.50 -11.80
CA PRO A 16 -37.64 1.41 -10.88
C PRO A 16 -36.54 0.47 -11.40
N GLU A 17 -36.52 0.21 -12.70
CA GLU A 17 -35.54 -0.68 -13.33
C GLU A 17 -34.11 -0.11 -13.21
N ARG A 18 -33.97 1.21 -13.38
CA ARG A 18 -32.68 1.91 -13.27
C ARG A 18 -32.25 2.09 -11.83
N GLN A 19 -33.20 2.17 -10.89
CA GLN A 19 -32.87 2.14 -9.46
C GLN A 19 -32.24 0.80 -9.10
N GLN A 20 -32.78 -0.31 -9.61
CA GLN A 20 -32.20 -1.64 -9.39
C GLN A 20 -30.77 -1.75 -9.95
N GLU A 21 -30.50 -1.24 -11.16
CA GLU A 21 -29.14 -1.22 -11.73
C GLU A 21 -28.12 -0.51 -10.81
N VAL A 22 -28.54 0.56 -10.12
CA VAL A 22 -27.66 1.28 -9.20
C VAL A 22 -27.48 0.51 -7.89
N ILE A 23 -28.50 -0.19 -7.38
CA ILE A 23 -28.35 -1.11 -6.24
C ILE A 23 -27.30 -2.17 -6.58
N ASP A 24 -27.47 -2.84 -7.72
CA ASP A 24 -26.56 -3.88 -8.20
C ASP A 24 -25.12 -3.35 -8.34
N PHE A 25 -24.97 -2.11 -8.81
CA PHE A 25 -23.66 -1.46 -8.91
C PHE A 25 -23.02 -1.17 -7.55
N VAL A 26 -23.81 -0.73 -6.56
CA VAL A 26 -23.31 -0.50 -5.19
C VAL A 26 -22.86 -1.81 -4.56
N GLU A 27 -23.66 -2.87 -4.67
CA GLU A 27 -23.29 -4.22 -4.22
C GLU A 27 -22.00 -4.71 -4.91
N PHE A 28 -21.87 -4.48 -6.22
CA PHE A 28 -20.64 -4.76 -6.95
C PHE A 28 -19.44 -3.97 -6.41
N LEU A 29 -19.61 -2.69 -6.09
CA LEU A 29 -18.52 -1.88 -5.51
C LEU A 29 -18.09 -2.38 -4.13
N GLU A 30 -19.05 -2.81 -3.29
CA GLU A 30 -18.75 -3.42 -2.00
C GLU A 30 -17.99 -4.74 -2.15
N LEU A 31 -18.44 -5.60 -3.07
CA LEU A 31 -17.76 -6.86 -3.38
C LEU A 31 -16.35 -6.60 -3.93
N LYS A 32 -16.19 -5.61 -4.82
CA LYS A 32 -14.89 -5.19 -5.36
C LYS A 32 -13.96 -4.66 -4.27
N LYS A 33 -14.47 -3.93 -3.29
CA LYS A 33 -13.68 -3.48 -2.13
C LYS A 33 -13.20 -4.69 -1.32
N ALA A 34 -14.06 -5.68 -1.09
CA ALA A 34 -13.70 -6.90 -0.39
C ALA A 34 -12.65 -7.74 -1.15
N THR A 35 -12.76 -7.85 -2.48
CA THR A 35 -11.76 -8.57 -3.31
C THR A 35 -10.46 -7.79 -3.44
N THR A 36 -10.50 -6.46 -3.55
CA THR A 36 -9.29 -5.62 -3.60
C THR A 36 -8.54 -5.63 -2.26
N SER A 37 -9.27 -5.63 -1.14
CA SER A 37 -8.68 -5.85 0.20
C SER A 37 -8.07 -7.24 0.36
N ARG A 38 -8.57 -8.26 -0.37
CA ARG A 38 -7.98 -9.61 -0.40
C ARG A 38 -6.79 -9.71 -1.35
N GLN A 39 -6.78 -8.94 -2.45
CA GLN A 39 -5.68 -8.90 -3.42
C GLN A 39 -4.42 -8.17 -2.92
N ALA A 40 -4.52 -7.35 -1.86
CA ALA A 40 -3.35 -6.90 -1.12
C ALA A 40 -2.63 -8.04 -0.35
N ALA A 41 -3.26 -9.22 -0.26
CA ALA A 41 -2.75 -10.41 0.43
C ALA A 41 -2.59 -11.63 -0.50
N GLU A 42 -2.68 -11.47 -1.83
CA GLU A 42 -2.24 -12.50 -2.78
C GLU A 42 -0.71 -12.42 -2.86
N PRO A 43 0.06 -13.41 -2.37
CA PRO A 43 1.50 -13.36 -2.45
C PRO A 43 1.89 -13.37 -3.92
N LYS A 44 2.42 -12.24 -4.41
CA LYS A 44 3.25 -12.18 -5.63
C LYS A 44 4.09 -13.44 -5.65
N SER A 45 4.01 -14.22 -6.73
CA SER A 45 4.71 -15.51 -6.92
C SER A 45 5.99 -15.53 -6.08
N LYS A 46 5.99 -16.34 -5.02
CA LYS A 46 7.06 -16.34 -4.03
C LYS A 46 8.35 -16.74 -4.73
N SER A 47 9.14 -15.77 -5.16
CA SER A 47 10.46 -16.05 -5.67
C SER A 47 11.27 -16.56 -4.48
N THR A 48 12.08 -17.59 -4.70
CA THR A 48 12.97 -18.14 -3.66
C THR A 48 13.85 -17.04 -3.05
N LEU A 49 14.19 -16.02 -3.84
CA LEU A 49 14.87 -14.81 -3.38
C LEU A 49 13.99 -13.96 -2.45
N GLY A 50 12.72 -13.73 -2.79
CA GLY A 50 11.80 -12.96 -1.97
C GLY A 50 11.56 -13.58 -0.59
N GLU A 51 11.43 -14.91 -0.52
CA GLU A 51 11.30 -15.63 0.75
C GLU A 51 12.55 -15.48 1.62
N ARG A 52 13.74 -15.63 1.02
CA ARG A 52 15.02 -15.43 1.73
C ARG A 52 15.19 -14.00 2.24
N LEU A 53 14.86 -13.00 1.43
CA LEU A 53 14.93 -11.59 1.84
C LEU A 53 13.97 -11.28 2.99
N GLN A 54 12.79 -11.90 2.99
CA GLN A 54 11.81 -11.75 4.06
C GLN A 54 12.31 -12.38 5.37
N GLN A 55 12.91 -13.57 5.32
CA GLN A 55 13.54 -14.21 6.49
C GLN A 55 14.68 -13.36 7.06
N ILE A 56 15.58 -12.86 6.21
CA ILE A 56 16.68 -11.97 6.64
C ILE A 56 16.11 -10.70 7.30
N ARG A 57 15.04 -10.13 6.75
CA ARG A 57 14.38 -8.96 7.36
C ARG A 57 13.83 -9.28 8.74
N GLU A 58 13.20 -10.44 8.92
CA GLU A 58 12.66 -10.87 10.22
C GLU A 58 13.77 -11.06 11.25
N GLU A 59 14.90 -11.66 10.86
CA GLU A 59 16.08 -11.81 11.73
C GLU A 59 16.66 -10.44 12.16
N ILE A 60 16.78 -9.49 11.23
CA ILE A 60 17.25 -8.12 11.53
C ILE A 60 16.29 -7.40 12.49
N VAL A 61 14.98 -7.54 12.30
CA VAL A 61 14.00 -6.91 13.22
C VAL A 61 14.03 -7.58 14.60
N ALA A 62 14.21 -8.90 14.64
CA ALA A 62 14.28 -9.67 15.89
C ALA A 62 15.56 -9.38 16.70
N SER A 63 16.66 -9.00 16.05
CA SER A 63 17.87 -8.58 16.76
C SER A 63 17.66 -7.32 17.61
N GLY A 64 16.65 -6.50 17.25
CA GLY A 64 16.34 -5.26 17.93
C GLY A 64 17.38 -4.15 17.72
N GLU A 65 18.35 -4.36 16.82
CA GLU A 65 19.31 -3.33 16.46
C GLU A 65 18.59 -2.17 15.74
N PRO A 66 18.77 -0.91 16.17
CA PRO A 66 18.17 0.24 15.51
C PRO A 66 18.63 0.33 14.06
N LEU A 67 17.67 0.39 13.13
CA LEU A 67 17.97 0.60 11.71
C LEU A 67 18.47 2.03 11.49
N LEU A 68 19.49 2.15 10.65
CA LEU A 68 19.99 3.45 10.21
C LEU A 68 18.91 4.21 9.43
N ASP A 69 18.91 5.52 9.60
CA ASP A 69 18.19 6.43 8.72
C ASP A 69 18.94 6.61 7.40
N TRP A 70 18.35 7.41 6.51
CA TRP A 70 18.89 7.61 5.17
C TRP A 70 20.31 8.21 5.18
N GLU A 71 20.56 9.16 6.07
CA GLU A 71 21.86 9.82 6.21
C GLU A 71 22.92 8.86 6.76
N GLY A 72 22.58 8.06 7.78
CA GLY A 72 23.44 7.02 8.34
C GLY A 72 23.81 5.95 7.31
N VAL A 73 22.88 5.54 6.45
CA VAL A 73 23.15 4.59 5.36
C VAL A 73 24.14 5.15 4.35
N GLU A 74 23.98 6.41 3.92
CA GLU A 74 24.90 7.01 2.96
C GLU A 74 26.31 7.22 3.56
N ARG A 75 26.39 7.62 4.84
CA ARG A 75 27.67 7.67 5.56
C ARG A 75 28.37 6.31 5.60
N GLU A 76 27.66 5.26 6.02
CA GLU A 76 28.22 3.92 6.09
C GLU A 76 28.69 3.41 4.70
N LYS A 77 27.90 3.68 3.66
CA LYS A 77 28.26 3.33 2.27
C LYS A 77 29.53 4.06 1.81
N ALA A 78 29.64 5.35 2.14
CA ALA A 78 30.80 6.16 1.81
C ALA A 78 32.04 5.66 2.54
N GLU A 79 31.95 5.36 3.84
CA GLU A 79 33.04 4.78 4.65
C GLU A 79 33.53 3.44 4.06
N ARG A 80 32.61 2.52 3.73
CA ARG A 80 32.98 1.22 3.15
C ARG A 80 33.53 1.29 1.73
N ARG A 81 33.20 2.35 0.98
CA ARG A 81 33.69 2.58 -0.38
C ARG A 81 34.89 3.54 -0.43
N GLY A 82 35.39 3.99 0.74
CA GLY A 82 36.58 4.84 0.87
C GLY A 82 36.38 6.32 0.55
N GLY A 83 35.16 6.85 0.66
CA GLY A 83 34.77 8.20 0.25
C GLY A 83 34.16 9.06 1.34
N TYR A 84 34.66 8.99 2.59
CA TYR A 84 34.31 9.99 3.61
C TYR A 84 35.40 11.06 3.66
N GLN A 85 35.17 12.21 3.02
CA GLN A 85 35.88 13.44 3.35
C GLN A 85 35.00 14.15 4.37
N GLU A 86 35.38 14.12 5.65
CA GLU A 86 34.91 15.15 6.58
C GLU A 86 35.43 16.48 6.03
N ASP A 87 34.53 17.34 5.57
CA ASP A 87 34.86 18.75 5.41
C ASP A 87 35.13 19.29 6.82
N VAL A 88 36.40 19.28 7.22
CA VAL A 88 36.89 19.91 8.45
C VAL A 88 36.93 21.41 8.19
N GLU A 89 36.04 22.17 8.83
CA GLU A 89 36.13 23.63 8.98
C GLU A 89 37.25 24.03 9.97
#